data_AF-A0A372JUJ8-F1
#
_entry.id   AF-A0A372JUJ8-F1
#
_cell.length_a   1.000
_cell.length_b   1.000
_cell.length_c   1.000
_cell.angle_alpha   90.00
_cell.angle_beta   90.00
_cell.angle_gamma   90.00
#
_symmetry.space_group_name_H-M   'P 1'
#
loop_
_entity.id
_entity.type
_entity.pdbx_description
1 polymer ?
#
loop_
_entity_poly.entity_id
_entity_poly.type
_entity_poly.pdbx_seq_one_letter_code
_entity_poly.pdbx_strand_id
1 'polypeptide(L)'
;MKDALTIHRALLGGETRHEIVRLPFGIATADELPDALGLPAERCLVTRVLACEDAYRGDRFLAGAVVCAGRQPLPDAVRREVGARLVRPARADTVNAVTEYAAGLVAPLLLPSTMPLLIDRRIIESRSPDDVVYTPTGEASTALGIRVADLCALTSAKPCDLMPPSTGRTAPTLHIEPPGLRGRPAGRPRSARPSGPSSLRSAPQTSRRAP
;
A
#
# COMPACT_ATOMS: atom_id res chain seq x y z
N MET A 1 -7.27 6.55 -24.25
CA MET A 1 -6.74 5.87 -23.05
C MET A 1 -7.90 5.52 -22.15
N LYS A 2 -7.85 4.39 -21.45
CA LYS A 2 -8.84 3.97 -20.46
C LYS A 2 -8.85 4.94 -19.29
N ASP A 3 -10.05 5.20 -18.78
CA ASP A 3 -10.35 6.18 -17.76
C ASP A 3 -11.36 5.63 -16.73
N ALA A 4 -11.74 6.47 -15.77
CA ALA A 4 -12.70 6.10 -14.74
C ALA A 4 -14.06 5.68 -15.30
N LEU A 5 -14.53 6.31 -16.38
CA LEU A 5 -15.80 5.95 -17.01
C LEU A 5 -15.75 4.55 -17.62
N THR A 6 -14.63 4.19 -18.24
CA THR A 6 -14.40 2.87 -18.82
C THR A 6 -14.45 1.78 -17.74
N ILE A 7 -13.75 2.00 -16.62
CA ILE A 7 -13.78 1.09 -15.47
C ILE A 7 -15.18 1.01 -14.87
N HIS A 8 -15.81 2.15 -14.60
CA HIS A 8 -17.15 2.22 -14.00
C HIS A 8 -18.18 1.43 -14.81
N ARG A 9 -18.18 1.58 -16.15
CA ARG A 9 -19.07 0.83 -17.05
C ARG A 9 -18.83 -0.68 -16.98
N ALA A 10 -17.58 -1.11 -16.95
CA ALA A 10 -17.25 -2.52 -16.83
C ALA A 10 -17.70 -3.12 -15.49
N LEU A 11 -17.50 -2.37 -14.39
CA LEU A 11 -17.92 -2.81 -13.05
C LEU A 11 -19.44 -2.82 -12.88
N LEU A 12 -20.16 -1.88 -13.48
CA LEU A 12 -21.62 -1.88 -13.50
C LEU A 12 -22.17 -3.10 -14.25
N GLY A 13 -21.56 -3.47 -15.38
CA GLY A 13 -21.97 -4.67 -16.14
C GLY A 13 -21.85 -5.97 -15.37
N GLY A 14 -20.97 -6.02 -14.36
CA GLY A 14 -20.79 -7.15 -13.44
C GLY A 14 -21.38 -6.95 -12.05
N GLU A 15 -22.24 -5.93 -11.85
CA GLU A 15 -22.89 -5.59 -10.57
C GLU A 15 -21.91 -5.47 -9.38
N THR A 16 -20.65 -5.11 -9.65
CA THR A 16 -19.62 -5.05 -8.62
C THR A 16 -19.76 -3.77 -7.81
N ARG A 17 -19.76 -3.90 -6.47
CA ARG A 17 -19.79 -2.75 -5.56
C ARG A 17 -18.47 -1.99 -5.63
N HIS A 18 -18.53 -0.72 -6.00
CA HIS A 18 -17.36 0.14 -6.10
C HIS A 18 -17.75 1.60 -5.92
N GLU A 19 -16.75 2.43 -5.65
CA GLU A 19 -16.87 3.88 -5.63
C GLU A 19 -15.80 4.53 -6.53
N ILE A 20 -16.19 5.55 -7.28
CA ILE A 20 -15.25 6.43 -7.98
C ILE A 20 -15.11 7.71 -7.17
N VAL A 21 -13.93 7.90 -6.58
CA VAL A 21 -13.61 9.04 -5.74
C VAL A 21 -12.90 10.09 -6.58
N ARG A 22 -13.35 11.35 -6.50
CA ARG A 22 -12.60 12.48 -7.06
C ARG A 22 -11.50 12.89 -6.10
N LEU A 23 -10.29 13.01 -6.62
CA LEU A 23 -9.14 13.46 -5.86
C LEU A 23 -9.18 14.98 -5.68
N PRO A 24 -8.71 15.51 -4.55
CA PRO A 24 -8.65 16.95 -4.30
C PRO A 24 -7.63 17.67 -5.21
N PHE A 25 -6.65 16.93 -5.74
CA PHE A 25 -5.67 17.40 -6.72
C PHE A 25 -5.28 16.24 -7.66
N GLY A 26 -4.76 16.59 -8.83
CA GLY A 26 -4.31 15.61 -9.81
C GLY A 26 -2.99 14.94 -9.41
N ILE A 27 -2.88 13.64 -9.67
CA ILE A 27 -1.67 12.84 -9.44
C ILE A 27 -0.99 12.44 -10.75
N ALA A 28 0.35 12.40 -10.77
CA ALA A 28 1.10 11.91 -11.92
C ALA A 28 1.39 10.40 -11.82
N THR A 29 1.52 9.91 -10.60
CA THR A 29 1.81 8.53 -10.27
C THR A 29 0.86 8.00 -9.20
N ALA A 30 0.56 6.70 -9.26
CA ALA A 30 -0.29 6.03 -8.30
C ALA A 30 0.29 6.04 -6.86
N ASP A 31 1.58 6.32 -6.71
CA ASP A 31 2.23 6.46 -5.40
C ASP A 31 1.80 7.72 -4.64
N GLU A 32 1.22 8.70 -5.34
CA GLU A 32 0.69 9.94 -4.74
C GLU A 32 -0.74 9.77 -4.19
N LEU A 33 -1.39 8.62 -4.43
CA LEU A 33 -2.74 8.33 -3.92
C LEU A 33 -2.89 8.46 -2.40
N PRO A 34 -1.95 7.96 -1.56
CA PRO A 34 -2.07 8.09 -0.10
C PRO A 34 -2.19 9.56 0.32
N ASP A 35 -1.36 10.42 -0.26
CA ASP A 35 -1.34 11.86 0.03
C ASP A 35 -2.61 12.54 -0.51
N ALA A 36 -3.05 12.19 -1.72
CA ALA A 36 -4.26 12.74 -2.32
C ALA A 36 -5.54 12.35 -1.57
N LEU A 37 -5.60 11.15 -1.00
CA LEU A 37 -6.77 10.67 -0.26
C LEU A 37 -6.68 10.93 1.25
N GLY A 38 -5.51 11.32 1.77
CA GLY A 38 -5.27 11.39 3.22
C GLY A 38 -5.38 10.03 3.91
N LEU A 39 -4.95 8.96 3.22
CA LEU A 39 -5.05 7.57 3.67
C LEU A 39 -3.68 6.94 3.89
N PRO A 40 -3.59 5.89 4.73
CA PRO A 40 -2.37 5.10 4.85
C PRO A 40 -2.03 4.41 3.51
N ALA A 41 -0.74 4.32 3.19
CA ALA A 41 -0.26 3.73 1.95
C ALA A 41 -0.69 2.26 1.78
N GLU A 42 -0.94 1.56 2.88
CA GLU A 42 -1.46 0.20 2.92
C GLU A 42 -2.88 0.08 2.34
N ARG A 43 -3.63 1.18 2.24
CA ARG A 43 -4.95 1.17 1.58
C ARG A 43 -4.89 1.55 0.09
N CYS A 44 -3.74 2.00 -0.40
CA CYS A 44 -3.57 2.42 -1.78
C CYS A 44 -2.74 1.38 -2.55
N LEU A 45 -3.29 0.82 -3.60
CA LEU A 45 -2.67 -0.20 -4.45
C LEU A 45 -2.22 0.40 -5.78
N VAL A 46 -1.00 0.02 -6.17
CA VAL A 46 -0.35 0.47 -7.40
C VAL A 46 0.00 -0.73 -8.26
N THR A 47 -0.21 -0.60 -9.57
CA THR A 47 0.18 -1.63 -10.54
C THR A 47 1.54 -1.25 -11.13
N ARG A 48 2.59 -1.98 -10.76
CA ARG A 48 3.92 -1.84 -11.38
C ARG A 48 3.95 -2.63 -12.67
N VAL A 49 4.16 -1.96 -13.80
CA VAL A 49 4.28 -2.63 -15.10
C VAL A 49 5.75 -2.88 -15.40
N LEU A 50 6.05 -4.14 -15.68
CA LEU A 50 7.39 -4.65 -15.91
C LEU A 50 7.47 -5.22 -17.33
N ALA A 51 8.58 -4.96 -18.00
CA ALA A 51 8.91 -5.59 -19.26
C ALA A 51 9.71 -6.87 -18.99
N CYS A 52 9.27 -7.96 -19.60
CA CYS A 52 9.79 -9.30 -19.40
C CYS A 52 10.26 -9.89 -20.73
N GLU A 53 11.26 -10.76 -20.67
CA GLU A 53 11.69 -11.61 -21.79
C GLU A 53 11.46 -13.07 -21.41
N ASP A 54 10.68 -13.80 -22.22
CA ASP A 54 10.33 -15.20 -22.00
C ASP A 54 11.58 -16.09 -21.94
N ALA A 55 11.62 -17.00 -20.96
CA ALA A 55 12.80 -17.84 -20.73
C ALA A 55 13.07 -18.88 -21.83
N TYR A 56 12.04 -19.28 -22.56
CA TYR A 56 12.11 -20.37 -23.54
C TYR A 56 12.08 -19.85 -24.98
N ARG A 57 11.26 -18.84 -25.25
CA ARG A 57 11.02 -18.31 -26.60
C ARG A 57 11.79 -17.03 -26.91
N GLY A 58 12.22 -16.29 -25.88
CA GLY A 58 12.86 -14.98 -26.03
C GLY A 58 11.89 -13.85 -26.40
N ASP A 59 10.59 -14.13 -26.45
CA ASP A 59 9.56 -13.14 -26.75
C ASP A 59 9.44 -12.10 -25.62
N ARG A 60 9.14 -10.86 -25.98
CA ARG A 60 8.91 -9.76 -25.04
C ARG A 60 7.44 -9.65 -24.68
N PHE A 61 7.17 -9.53 -23.38
CA PHE A 61 5.82 -9.30 -22.87
C PHE A 61 5.84 -8.34 -21.67
N LEU A 62 4.67 -7.86 -21.28
CA LEU A 62 4.49 -7.07 -20.07
C LEU A 62 3.91 -7.94 -18.95
N ALA A 63 4.31 -7.68 -17.71
CA ALA A 63 3.69 -8.23 -16.52
C ALA A 63 3.30 -7.10 -15.56
N GLY A 64 2.17 -7.24 -14.88
CA GLY A 64 1.73 -6.35 -13.82
C GLY A 64 2.03 -6.93 -12.45
N ALA A 65 2.43 -6.08 -11.51
CA ALA A 65 2.58 -6.44 -10.10
C ALA A 65 1.83 -5.43 -9.23
N VAL A 66 0.77 -5.89 -8.58
CA VAL A 66 -0.05 -5.11 -7.65
C VAL A 66 0.58 -5.15 -6.27
N VAL A 67 0.99 -3.98 -5.78
CA VAL A 67 1.63 -3.78 -4.48
C VAL A 67 1.02 -2.56 -3.78
N CYS A 68 1.29 -2.35 -2.49
CA CYS A 68 0.92 -1.10 -1.83
C CYS A 68 1.74 0.09 -2.38
N ALA A 69 1.18 1.30 -2.31
CA ALA A 69 1.86 2.53 -2.70
C ALA A 69 3.21 2.69 -1.99
N GLY A 70 4.18 3.24 -2.71
CA GLY A 70 5.57 3.40 -2.27
C GLY A 70 6.40 2.10 -2.28
N ARG A 71 5.81 0.95 -2.61
CA ARG A 71 6.53 -0.34 -2.69
C ARG A 71 6.93 -0.69 -4.12
N GLN A 72 7.98 -1.49 -4.21
CA GLN A 72 8.51 -2.06 -5.46
C GLN A 72 8.63 -3.58 -5.30
N PRO A 73 8.10 -4.37 -6.26
CA PRO A 73 8.24 -5.82 -6.25
C PRO A 73 9.70 -6.22 -6.45
N LEU A 74 10.10 -7.32 -5.80
CA LEU A 74 11.40 -7.93 -6.04
C LEU A 74 11.47 -8.43 -7.49
N PRO A 75 12.42 -7.96 -8.33
CA PRO A 75 12.50 -8.38 -9.73
C PRO A 75 12.63 -9.90 -9.88
N ASP A 76 13.39 -10.56 -8.99
CA ASP A 76 13.56 -12.01 -8.99
C ASP A 76 12.30 -12.79 -8.57
N ALA A 77 11.44 -12.20 -7.73
CA ALA A 77 10.15 -12.81 -7.41
C ALA A 77 9.26 -12.79 -8.66
N VAL A 78 9.10 -11.62 -9.28
CA VAL A 78 8.33 -11.49 -10.52
C VAL A 78 8.87 -12.41 -11.61
N ARG A 79 10.20 -12.40 -11.82
CA ARG A 79 10.88 -13.21 -12.85
C ARG A 79 10.51 -14.69 -12.75
N ARG A 80 10.58 -15.25 -11.54
CA ARG A 80 10.24 -16.66 -11.29
C ARG A 80 8.76 -16.94 -11.52
N GLU A 81 7.89 -16.05 -11.03
CA GLU A 81 6.44 -16.24 -11.10
C GLU A 81 5.88 -16.16 -12.52
N VAL A 82 6.47 -15.32 -13.38
CA VAL A 82 6.06 -15.16 -14.78
C VAL A 82 6.88 -16.00 -15.76
N GLY A 83 7.85 -16.79 -15.29
CA GLY A 83 8.70 -17.62 -16.16
C GLY A 83 9.62 -16.81 -17.09
N ALA A 84 10.03 -15.60 -16.68
CA ALA A 84 10.90 -14.75 -17.48
C ALA A 84 12.39 -15.06 -17.24
N ARG A 85 13.21 -14.79 -18.25
CA ARG A 85 14.68 -14.75 -18.12
C ARG A 85 15.16 -13.42 -17.56
N LEU A 86 14.52 -12.32 -17.95
CA LEU A 86 14.86 -10.96 -17.54
C LEU A 86 13.58 -10.19 -17.20
N VAL A 87 13.67 -9.34 -16.17
CA VAL A 87 12.59 -8.42 -15.76
C VAL A 87 13.19 -7.04 -15.53
N ARG A 88 12.54 -6.00 -16.06
CA ARG A 88 12.91 -4.60 -15.85
C ARG A 88 11.66 -3.70 -15.82
N PRO A 89 11.73 -2.49 -15.27
CA PRO A 89 10.65 -1.51 -15.42
C PRO A 89 10.28 -1.31 -16.91
N ALA A 90 8.98 -1.32 -17.21
CA ALA A 90 8.51 -1.06 -18.56
C ALA A 90 8.64 0.43 -18.91
N ARG A 91 8.85 0.73 -20.19
CA ARG A 91 8.88 2.11 -20.66
C ARG A 91 7.46 2.64 -20.82
N ALA A 92 7.25 3.92 -20.52
CA ALA A 92 5.92 4.53 -20.47
C ALA A 92 5.18 4.46 -21.81
N ASP A 93 5.87 4.67 -22.93
CA ASP A 93 5.33 4.53 -24.29
C ASP A 93 4.74 3.13 -24.53
N THR A 94 5.45 2.10 -24.12
CA THR A 94 5.04 0.69 -24.27
C THR A 94 3.87 0.37 -23.35
N VAL A 95 3.89 0.85 -22.10
CA VAL A 95 2.77 0.67 -21.15
C VAL A 95 1.51 1.33 -21.70
N ASN A 96 1.61 2.57 -22.17
CA ASN A 96 0.48 3.31 -22.72
C ASN A 96 -0.11 2.59 -23.94
N ALA A 97 0.74 2.12 -24.86
CA ALA A 97 0.30 1.43 -26.07
C ALA A 97 -0.37 0.09 -25.78
N VAL A 98 0.14 -0.69 -24.83
CA VAL A 98 -0.35 -2.06 -24.56
C VAL A 98 -1.55 -2.08 -23.61
N THR A 99 -1.50 -1.28 -22.54
CA THR A 99 -2.53 -1.30 -21.50
C THR A 99 -3.68 -0.34 -21.79
N GLU A 100 -3.43 0.63 -22.66
CA GLU A 100 -4.26 1.81 -22.92
C GLU A 100 -4.43 2.73 -21.70
N TYR A 101 -3.70 2.52 -20.61
CA TYR A 101 -3.65 3.40 -19.45
C TYR A 101 -2.46 4.36 -19.51
N ALA A 102 -2.52 5.48 -18.80
CA ALA A 102 -1.32 6.26 -18.51
C ALA A 102 -0.36 5.45 -17.63
N ALA A 103 0.92 5.35 -18.01
CA ALA A 103 1.90 4.46 -17.36
C ALA A 103 2.07 4.65 -15.84
N GLY A 104 1.85 5.87 -15.33
CA GLY A 104 1.88 6.16 -13.89
C GLY A 104 0.60 5.79 -13.15
N LEU A 105 -0.50 5.53 -13.86
CA LEU A 105 -1.87 5.44 -13.34
C LEU A 105 -2.58 4.17 -13.82
N VAL A 106 -1.82 3.11 -14.07
CA VAL A 106 -2.35 1.82 -14.53
C VAL A 106 -3.22 1.19 -13.44
N ALA A 107 -4.51 1.07 -13.74
CA ALA A 107 -5.44 0.32 -12.89
C ALA A 107 -5.16 -1.19 -13.04
N PRO A 108 -5.36 -2.00 -11.98
CA PRO A 108 -5.22 -3.45 -12.04
C PRO A 108 -6.33 -4.12 -12.85
N LEU A 109 -7.35 -3.38 -13.30
CA LEU A 109 -8.52 -3.87 -14.02
C LEU A 109 -8.41 -3.62 -15.53
N LEU A 110 -9.11 -4.44 -16.31
CA LEU A 110 -9.20 -4.30 -17.78
C LEU A 110 -7.83 -4.31 -18.48
N LEU A 111 -6.85 -5.00 -17.91
CA LEU A 111 -5.56 -5.24 -18.55
C LEU A 111 -5.70 -6.30 -19.65
N PRO A 112 -4.82 -6.31 -20.67
CA PRO A 112 -4.82 -7.33 -21.70
C PRO A 112 -4.70 -8.73 -21.09
N SER A 113 -5.47 -9.70 -21.60
CA SER A 113 -5.43 -11.09 -21.10
C SER A 113 -4.08 -11.78 -21.31
N THR A 114 -3.25 -11.26 -22.22
CA THR A 114 -1.88 -11.72 -22.47
C THR A 114 -0.86 -11.17 -21.47
N MET A 115 -1.24 -10.22 -20.62
CA MET A 115 -0.38 -9.59 -19.62
C MET A 115 -0.62 -10.27 -18.26
N PRO A 116 0.27 -11.16 -17.79
CA PRO A 116 0.12 -11.76 -16.47
C PRO A 116 0.11 -10.70 -15.38
N LEU A 117 -0.79 -10.86 -14.42
CA LEU A 117 -0.93 -9.96 -13.27
C LEU A 117 -0.64 -10.74 -11.98
N LEU A 118 0.29 -10.23 -11.20
CA LEU A 118 0.62 -10.73 -9.87
C LEU A 118 0.09 -9.77 -8.81
N ILE A 119 -0.30 -10.28 -7.65
CA ILE A 119 -0.67 -9.47 -6.49
C ILE A 119 0.15 -9.92 -5.29
N ASP A 120 0.70 -8.97 -4.53
CA ASP A 120 1.43 -9.29 -3.31
C ASP A 120 0.49 -9.99 -2.33
N ARG A 121 0.84 -11.20 -1.92
CA ARG A 121 -0.01 -12.08 -1.09
C ARG A 121 -0.41 -11.41 0.22
N ARG A 122 0.44 -10.55 0.77
CA ARG A 122 0.17 -9.77 1.98
C ARG A 122 -1.03 -8.83 1.84
N ILE A 123 -1.34 -8.38 0.62
CA ILE A 123 -2.54 -7.57 0.39
C ILE A 123 -3.80 -8.34 0.77
N ILE A 124 -3.82 -9.63 0.44
CA ILE A 124 -4.94 -10.55 0.64
C ILE A 124 -4.95 -11.09 2.08
N GLU A 125 -3.79 -11.51 2.59
CA GLU A 125 -3.71 -12.19 3.89
C GLU A 125 -3.80 -11.24 5.09
N SER A 126 -3.35 -9.99 4.95
CA SER A 126 -3.30 -9.05 6.07
C SER A 126 -4.55 -8.19 6.22
N ARG A 127 -5.60 -8.43 5.42
CA ARG A 127 -6.82 -7.61 5.35
C ARG A 127 -8.07 -8.49 5.38
N SER A 128 -9.17 -7.91 5.82
CA SER A 128 -10.47 -8.53 5.61
C SER A 128 -10.79 -8.54 4.10
N PRO A 129 -11.41 -9.60 3.56
CA PRO A 129 -11.94 -9.59 2.19
C PRO A 129 -12.91 -8.44 1.92
N ASP A 130 -13.55 -7.91 2.97
CA ASP A 130 -14.47 -6.78 2.94
C ASP A 130 -13.79 -5.40 3.01
N ASP A 131 -12.48 -5.34 3.28
CA ASP A 131 -11.77 -4.08 3.35
C ASP A 131 -11.74 -3.40 1.97
N VAL A 132 -11.95 -2.08 1.97
CA VAL A 132 -11.86 -1.25 0.76
C VAL A 132 -10.42 -0.80 0.54
N VAL A 133 -9.94 -1.01 -0.68
CA VAL A 133 -8.64 -0.53 -1.17
C VAL A 133 -8.86 0.43 -2.34
N TYR A 134 -7.89 1.32 -2.53
CA TYR A 134 -7.94 2.38 -3.53
C TYR A 134 -6.87 2.18 -4.58
N THR A 135 -7.20 2.38 -5.85
CA THR A 135 -6.27 2.19 -6.98
C THR A 135 -6.55 3.25 -8.04
N PRO A 136 -5.59 3.65 -8.90
CA PRO A 136 -5.87 4.65 -9.92
C PRO A 136 -6.87 4.11 -10.94
N THR A 137 -7.52 5.02 -11.66
CA THR A 137 -8.55 4.72 -12.67
C THR A 137 -8.06 4.89 -14.11
N GLY A 138 -6.77 5.20 -14.31
CA GLY A 138 -6.22 5.54 -15.63
C GLY A 138 -6.05 7.04 -15.89
N GLU A 139 -6.61 7.88 -15.03
CA GLU A 139 -6.57 9.35 -15.13
C GLU A 139 -6.14 10.00 -13.81
N ALA A 140 -5.68 11.25 -13.89
CA ALA A 140 -4.99 11.92 -12.78
C ALA A 140 -5.90 12.36 -11.63
N SER A 141 -7.21 12.50 -11.84
CA SER A 141 -8.11 13.19 -10.90
C SER A 141 -9.09 12.25 -10.18
N THR A 142 -8.99 10.94 -10.38
CA THR A 142 -9.90 9.98 -9.78
C THR A 142 -9.19 8.74 -9.27
N ALA A 143 -9.83 8.09 -8.29
CA ALA A 143 -9.42 6.80 -7.74
C ALA A 143 -10.63 5.86 -7.67
N LEU A 144 -10.38 4.57 -7.76
CA LEU A 144 -11.36 3.52 -7.57
C LEU A 144 -11.23 2.96 -6.16
N GLY A 145 -12.29 3.07 -5.36
CA GLY A 145 -12.47 2.30 -4.13
C GLY A 145 -13.20 1.00 -4.43
N ILE A 146 -12.60 -0.14 -4.05
CA ILE A 146 -13.17 -1.47 -4.28
C ILE A 146 -12.80 -2.42 -3.14
N ARG A 147 -13.66 -3.40 -2.83
CA ARG A 147 -13.35 -4.45 -1.85
C ARG A 147 -12.21 -5.34 -2.35
N VAL A 148 -11.35 -5.79 -1.43
CA VAL A 148 -10.24 -6.71 -1.76
C VAL A 148 -10.75 -7.98 -2.46
N ALA A 149 -11.85 -8.56 -1.97
CA ALA A 149 -12.44 -9.75 -2.58
C ALA A 149 -12.84 -9.53 -4.05
N ASP A 150 -13.50 -8.41 -4.32
CA ASP A 150 -14.01 -8.08 -5.65
C ASP A 150 -12.86 -7.76 -6.60
N LEU A 151 -11.83 -7.05 -6.12
CA LEU A 151 -10.60 -6.82 -6.88
C LEU A 151 -9.92 -8.14 -7.29
N CYS A 152 -9.76 -9.09 -6.36
CA CYS A 152 -9.16 -10.39 -6.65
C CYS A 152 -9.97 -11.19 -7.67
N ALA A 153 -11.31 -11.18 -7.54
CA ALA A 153 -12.19 -11.87 -8.47
C ALA A 153 -12.12 -11.31 -9.90
N LEU A 154 -12.00 -9.99 -10.04
CA LEU A 154 -12.00 -9.31 -11.35
C LEU A 154 -10.65 -9.36 -12.08
N THR A 155 -9.55 -9.44 -11.35
CA THR A 155 -8.19 -9.26 -11.91
C THR A 155 -7.53 -10.56 -12.35
N SER A 156 -8.07 -11.72 -11.96
CA SER A 156 -7.41 -13.04 -12.12
C SER A 156 -5.94 -13.02 -11.67
N ALA A 157 -5.59 -12.11 -10.76
CA ALA A 157 -4.21 -11.89 -10.36
C ALA A 157 -3.71 -13.07 -9.54
N LYS A 158 -2.50 -13.54 -9.83
CA LYS A 158 -1.87 -14.65 -9.09
C LYS A 158 -1.29 -14.12 -7.77
N PRO A 159 -1.70 -14.64 -6.60
CA PRO A 159 -1.10 -14.25 -5.32
C PRO A 159 0.32 -14.78 -5.14
N CYS A 160 1.29 -13.88 -4.95
CA CYS A 160 2.71 -14.21 -4.88
C CYS A 160 3.42 -13.42 -3.77
N ASP A 161 4.54 -13.96 -3.27
CA ASP A 161 5.40 -13.24 -2.33
C ASP A 161 6.31 -12.28 -3.10
N LEU A 162 5.83 -11.05 -3.32
CA LEU A 162 6.52 -10.05 -4.14
C LEU A 162 7.52 -9.22 -3.32
N MET A 163 7.35 -9.19 -2.00
CA MET A 163 8.18 -8.44 -1.07
C MET A 163 9.20 -9.34 -0.36
N PRO A 164 10.34 -8.81 0.10
CA PRO A 164 11.22 -9.57 0.98
C PRO A 164 10.46 -10.00 2.23
N PRO A 165 10.74 -11.19 2.80
CA PRO A 165 10.14 -11.61 4.06
C PRO A 165 10.32 -10.49 5.08
N SER A 166 9.23 -10.08 5.72
CA SER A 166 9.35 -9.14 6.84
C SER A 166 10.16 -9.86 7.90
N THR A 167 11.45 -9.54 8.01
CA THR A 167 12.22 -9.88 9.20
C THR A 167 11.48 -9.21 10.34
N GLY A 168 10.75 -10.02 11.11
CA GLY A 168 10.00 -9.54 12.24
C GLY A 168 10.92 -8.66 13.07
N ARG A 169 10.45 -7.46 13.36
CA ARG A 169 11.00 -6.63 14.42
C ARG A 169 10.72 -7.33 15.74
N THR A 170 11.48 -8.37 16.05
CA THR A 170 11.75 -8.76 17.42
C THR A 170 12.85 -7.81 17.86
N ALA A 171 12.47 -6.72 18.54
CA ALA A 171 13.45 -6.08 19.40
C ALA A 171 13.94 -7.19 20.35
N PRO A 172 15.25 -7.43 20.51
CA PRO A 172 15.70 -8.06 21.72
C PRO A 172 15.28 -7.09 22.83
N THR A 173 14.27 -7.46 23.61
CA THR A 173 14.20 -6.98 24.98
C THR A 173 15.53 -7.41 25.58
N LEU A 174 16.49 -6.50 25.61
CA LEU A 174 17.63 -6.57 26.52
C LEU A 174 17.01 -6.54 27.91
N HIS A 175 16.59 -7.73 28.36
CA HIS A 175 16.51 -8.05 29.78
C HIS A 175 17.95 -7.94 30.26
N ILE A 176 18.33 -6.72 30.64
CA ILE A 176 19.44 -6.52 31.55
C ILE A 176 18.90 -7.02 32.88
N GLU A 177 19.12 -8.32 33.13
CA GLU A 177 19.04 -8.88 34.47
C GLU A 177 20.08 -8.14 35.33
N PRO A 178 19.69 -7.43 36.40
CA PRO A 178 20.66 -6.89 37.34
C PRO A 178 21.29 -8.06 38.12
N PRO A 179 22.63 -8.18 38.17
CA PRO A 179 23.28 -9.24 38.93
C PRO A 179 22.99 -9.08 40.43
N GLY A 180 22.56 -10.19 41.03
CA GLY A 180 22.17 -10.27 42.43
C GLY A 180 23.29 -9.90 43.40
N LEU A 181 22.96 -9.02 44.35
CA LEU A 181 23.73 -8.84 45.59
C LEU A 181 23.00 -9.60 46.72
N ARG A 182 23.48 -10.81 47.00
CA ARG A 182 23.26 -11.48 48.28
C ARG A 182 24.19 -10.87 49.32
N GLY A 183 23.64 -10.34 50.42
CA GLY A 183 24.39 -10.13 51.66
C GLY A 183 23.92 -8.98 52.57
N ARG A 184 22.91 -9.26 53.42
CA ARG A 184 22.76 -8.97 54.88
C ARG A 184 23.43 -7.71 55.53
N PRO A 185 22.99 -7.28 56.74
CA PRO A 185 21.65 -6.94 57.22
C PRO A 185 21.59 -5.56 57.95
N ALA A 186 20.36 -5.11 58.22
CA ALA A 186 19.88 -4.18 59.28
C ALA A 186 20.86 -3.20 59.95
N GLY A 187 20.75 -1.92 59.57
CA GLY A 187 21.29 -0.76 60.30
C GLY A 187 20.34 0.44 60.21
N ARG A 188 19.95 0.94 61.39
CA ARG A 188 18.95 1.97 61.76
C ARG A 188 18.86 3.30 60.95
N PRO A 189 17.75 4.05 61.13
CA PRO A 189 17.32 5.13 60.25
C PRO A 189 17.79 6.53 60.73
N ARG A 190 17.83 7.52 59.81
CA ARG A 190 17.69 8.95 60.15
C ARG A 190 17.37 9.83 58.93
N SER A 191 16.17 10.41 58.99
CA SER A 191 15.80 11.82 58.70
C SER A 191 16.35 12.56 57.46
N ALA A 192 15.44 13.03 56.61
CA ALA A 192 15.19 14.45 56.22
C ALA A 192 14.37 14.48 54.91
N ARG A 193 13.06 14.70 54.98
CA ARG A 193 12.32 15.96 54.78
C ARG A 193 12.06 16.35 53.30
N PRO A 194 10.90 17.00 53.01
CA PRO A 194 10.26 16.94 51.70
C PRO A 194 10.30 18.28 50.94
N SER A 195 10.10 18.22 49.62
CA SER A 195 9.72 19.33 48.74
C SER A 195 8.83 18.69 47.68
N GLY A 196 7.50 18.81 47.71
CA GLY A 196 6.72 20.02 47.53
C GLY A 196 5.94 19.86 46.20
N PRO A 197 4.61 19.70 46.20
CA PRO A 197 3.85 19.44 44.98
C PRO A 197 3.44 20.74 44.28
N SER A 198 3.69 20.84 42.97
CA SER A 198 3.04 21.84 42.11
C SER A 198 1.82 21.21 41.46
N SER A 199 0.65 21.73 41.82
CA SER A 199 -0.65 21.36 41.26
C SER A 199 -1.39 22.64 40.90
N LEU A 200 -1.97 22.65 39.69
CA LEU A 200 -3.24 23.29 39.34
C LEU A 200 -3.18 24.84 39.32
N ARG A 201 -3.90 25.60 38.49
CA ARG A 201 -5.16 25.38 37.77
C ARG A 201 -5.45 26.62 36.90
N SER A 202 -6.33 26.44 35.92
CA SER A 202 -7.40 27.36 35.54
C SER A 202 -7.12 28.61 34.67
N ALA A 203 -7.59 28.50 33.42
CA ALA A 203 -8.38 29.53 32.71
C ALA A 203 -9.73 29.79 33.46
N PRO A 204 -10.63 30.77 33.14
CA PRO A 204 -11.08 31.10 31.77
C PRO A 204 -11.69 32.52 31.51
N GLN A 205 -12.20 32.73 30.27
CA GLN A 205 -13.33 33.61 29.85
C GLN A 205 -13.17 35.15 29.95
N THR A 206 -13.79 36.05 29.17
CA THR A 206 -14.61 36.09 27.94
C THR A 206 -14.82 37.58 27.58
N SER A 207 -14.95 37.87 26.28
CA SER A 207 -15.91 38.80 25.64
C SER A 207 -16.23 40.17 26.25
N ARG A 208 -16.08 41.24 25.46
CA ARG A 208 -17.13 42.28 25.35
C ARG A 208 -17.09 43.05 24.03
N ARG A 209 -18.28 43.15 23.44
CA ARG A 209 -18.72 43.89 22.26
C ARG A 209 -18.69 45.41 22.47
N ALA A 210 -18.46 46.12 21.38
CA ALA A 210 -18.66 47.56 21.20
C ALA A 210 -20.13 47.93 20.91
N PRO A 211 -20.52 49.20 21.10
CA PRO A 211 -21.77 49.77 20.58
C PRO A 211 -21.74 50.00 19.07
#